data_AF-A0A916GZA3-F1
#
_entry.id   AF-A0A916GZA3-F1
#
_cell.length_a   1.000
_cell.length_b   1.000
_cell.length_c   1.000
_cell.angle_alpha   90.00
_cell.angle_beta   90.00
_cell.angle_gamma   90.00
#
_symmetry.space_group_name_H-M   'P 1'
#
loop_
_entity.id
_entity.type
_entity.pdbx_description
1 polymer ?
#
loop_
_entity_poly.entity_id
_entity_poly.type
_entity_poly.pdbx_seq_one_letter_code
_entity_poly.pdbx_strand_id
1 'polypeptide(L)'
;MSVALRGNLADFGIGEVFQLIGQQRKTGILEISNEAARVQLLFDAGAIVSAAPIGDQPGAALGEMLVRRGVLPPEPLASALAECASSLEPLGRYLVDHALVSRSELDETEEFLTSETLFDLLRENRGSFHFAAQPVPHERDPASLLAAEEVLMEGLRKVDEWRSFSRALPPEDAVLRRRRGFESYVAKASDEARKRIVTAERVYLLVDGRLTFRRAIDLSRLGTFEASRIVADLIESGVIEPSRRKVASAAVSTPENAMPKAALVAGGVALAVLAAIAVVLHGIDSSPVEALVVASDPLVVARESFEARRLRNGVDAHRALYGDGPGDLQALAEASGGALTPPKGSPYYYRRSGNGTVLLRPER
;
A
#
# COMPACT_ATOMS: atom_id res chain seq x y z
N MET A 1 -17.55 -24.47 25.29
CA MET A 1 -16.74 -23.40 25.89
C MET A 1 -15.36 -23.49 25.27
N SER A 2 -14.96 -22.52 24.45
CA SER A 2 -13.60 -22.52 23.88
C SER A 2 -12.59 -22.31 25.02
N VAL A 3 -11.54 -23.13 25.02
CA VAL A 3 -10.42 -22.93 25.93
C VAL A 3 -9.73 -21.64 25.51
N ALA A 4 -9.73 -20.65 26.41
CA ALA A 4 -9.06 -19.38 26.19
C ALA A 4 -7.84 -19.28 27.11
N LEU A 5 -6.65 -19.15 26.53
CA LEU A 5 -5.44 -18.82 27.28
C LEU A 5 -5.32 -17.30 27.32
N ARG A 6 -5.13 -16.71 28.50
CA ARG A 6 -4.95 -15.26 28.65
C ARG A 6 -3.90 -14.97 29.70
N GLY A 7 -3.11 -13.93 29.49
CA GLY A 7 -2.05 -13.55 30.42
C GLY A 7 -1.30 -12.30 29.99
N ASN A 8 -0.21 -12.02 30.69
CA ASN A 8 0.71 -10.94 30.39
C ASN A 8 2.03 -11.51 29.86
N LEU A 9 2.61 -10.87 28.85
CA LEU A 9 3.91 -11.21 28.29
C LEU A 9 5.06 -10.97 29.28
N ALA A 10 4.88 -10.13 30.30
CA ALA A 10 5.87 -9.96 31.36
C ALA A 10 6.05 -11.22 32.23
N ASP A 11 4.99 -12.03 32.40
CA ASP A 11 4.99 -13.19 33.28
C ASP A 11 5.39 -14.48 32.55
N PHE A 12 4.90 -14.66 31.31
CA PHE A 12 5.13 -15.87 30.51
C PHE A 12 6.16 -15.66 29.39
N GLY A 13 6.44 -14.42 28.98
CA GLY A 13 7.18 -14.17 27.74
C GLY A 13 6.43 -14.63 26.49
N ILE A 14 6.77 -14.03 25.35
CA ILE A 14 6.15 -14.40 24.07
C ILE A 14 6.57 -15.81 23.60
N GLY A 15 7.78 -16.23 23.93
CA GLY A 15 8.32 -17.53 23.55
C GLY A 15 7.56 -18.70 24.17
N GLU A 16 7.20 -18.64 25.45
CA GLU A 16 6.45 -19.72 26.10
C GLU A 16 5.05 -19.86 25.50
N VAL A 17 4.41 -18.76 25.12
CA VAL A 17 3.09 -18.77 24.46
C VAL A 17 3.18 -19.49 23.11
N PHE A 18 4.18 -19.14 22.29
CA PHE A 18 4.41 -19.79 20.99
C PHE A 18 4.73 -21.27 21.15
N GLN A 19 5.60 -21.60 22.10
CA GLN A 19 5.98 -22.97 22.41
C GLN A 19 4.77 -23.82 22.85
N LEU A 20 3.90 -23.26 23.69
CA LEU A 20 2.69 -23.96 24.14
C LEU A 20 1.73 -24.24 22.98
N ILE A 21 1.52 -23.26 22.10
CA ILE A 21 0.64 -23.39 20.93
C ILE A 21 1.20 -24.42 19.94
N GLY A 22 2.51 -24.36 19.67
CA GLY A 22 3.22 -25.29 18.78
C GLY A 22 3.18 -26.72 19.29
N GLN A 23 3.63 -26.95 20.52
CA GLN A 23 3.72 -28.30 21.11
C GLN A 23 2.35 -28.97 21.26
N GLN A 24 1.32 -28.21 21.63
CA GLN A 24 -0.03 -28.74 21.76
C GLN A 24 -0.81 -28.74 20.43
N ARG A 25 -0.17 -28.34 19.31
CA ARG A 25 -0.77 -28.24 17.98
C ARG A 25 -2.13 -27.53 17.98
N LYS A 26 -2.21 -26.40 18.67
CA LYS A 26 -3.48 -25.66 18.78
C LYS A 26 -3.77 -24.91 17.49
N THR A 27 -5.03 -24.95 17.06
CA THR A 27 -5.61 -24.08 16.03
C THR A 27 -6.41 -22.98 16.73
N GLY A 28 -6.24 -21.74 16.30
CA GLY A 28 -6.92 -20.60 16.92
C GLY A 28 -6.28 -19.26 16.58
N ILE A 29 -6.79 -18.21 17.24
CA ILE A 29 -6.33 -16.83 17.05
C ILE A 29 -5.64 -16.38 18.33
N LEU A 30 -4.40 -15.90 18.20
CA LEU A 30 -3.66 -15.22 19.25
C LEU A 30 -3.70 -13.72 19.01
N GLU A 31 -4.29 -12.98 19.92
CA GLU A 31 -4.25 -11.53 19.93
C GLU A 31 -3.28 -11.05 20.99
N ILE A 32 -2.43 -10.10 20.62
CA ILE A 32 -1.47 -9.47 21.50
C ILE A 32 -1.70 -7.98 21.43
N SER A 33 -1.79 -7.35 22.60
CA SER A 33 -2.00 -5.91 22.72
C SER A 33 -0.97 -5.33 23.67
N ASN A 34 -0.30 -4.27 23.23
CA ASN A 34 0.50 -3.40 24.07
C ASN A 34 -0.07 -1.96 24.03
N GLU A 35 0.61 -1.00 24.65
CA GLU A 35 0.13 0.39 24.72
C GLU A 35 0.07 1.08 23.36
N ALA A 36 0.87 0.62 22.38
CA ALA A 36 1.04 1.28 21.09
C ALA A 36 0.33 0.57 19.92
N ALA A 37 0.15 -0.75 20.02
CA ALA A 37 -0.27 -1.59 18.91
C ALA A 37 -1.03 -2.84 19.38
N ARG A 38 -1.86 -3.34 18.47
CA ARG A 38 -2.53 -4.63 18.57
C ARG A 38 -2.10 -5.48 17.39
N VAL A 39 -1.84 -6.76 17.63
CA VAL A 39 -1.38 -7.72 16.64
C VAL A 39 -2.24 -8.96 16.75
N GLN A 40 -2.63 -9.52 15.62
CA GLN A 40 -3.31 -10.79 15.51
C GLN A 40 -2.44 -11.80 14.79
N LEU A 41 -2.40 -13.02 15.32
CA LEU A 41 -1.74 -14.17 14.71
C LEU A 41 -2.74 -15.30 14.58
N LEU A 42 -2.75 -15.90 13.40
CA LEU A 42 -3.60 -17.03 13.08
C LEU A 42 -2.75 -18.30 13.14
N PHE A 43 -3.22 -19.30 13.89
CA PHE A 43 -2.55 -20.59 14.02
C PHE A 43 -3.42 -21.72 13.50
N ASP A 44 -2.81 -22.66 12.79
CA ASP A 44 -3.39 -23.96 12.44
C ASP A 44 -2.43 -25.09 12.78
N ALA A 45 -2.91 -26.07 13.57
CA ALA A 45 -2.15 -27.23 14.03
C ALA A 45 -0.78 -26.90 14.65
N GLY A 46 -0.66 -25.74 15.31
CA GLY A 46 0.60 -25.26 15.91
C GLY A 46 1.53 -24.51 14.95
N ALA A 47 1.17 -24.36 13.68
CA ALA A 47 1.87 -23.54 12.70
C ALA A 47 1.19 -22.18 12.53
N ILE A 48 1.98 -21.16 12.19
CA ILE A 48 1.51 -19.79 11.94
C ILE A 48 1.05 -19.71 10.49
N VAL A 49 -0.22 -19.33 10.34
CA VAL A 49 -0.86 -19.07 9.06
C VAL A 49 -0.57 -17.64 8.60
N SER A 50 -0.74 -16.66 9.50
CA SER A 50 -0.43 -15.26 9.22
C SER A 50 -0.26 -14.47 10.52
N ALA A 51 0.43 -13.34 10.43
CA ALA A 51 0.49 -12.34 11.50
C ALA A 51 0.34 -10.95 10.90
N ALA A 52 -0.50 -10.12 11.50
CA ALA A 52 -0.69 -8.73 11.07
C ALA A 52 -1.10 -7.83 12.24
N PRO A 53 -0.74 -6.53 12.19
CA PRO A 53 -1.32 -5.52 13.07
C PRO A 53 -2.84 -5.45 12.88
N ILE A 54 -3.56 -5.30 13.99
CA ILE A 54 -5.00 -5.03 14.00
C ILE A 54 -5.17 -3.52 13.86
N GLY A 55 -5.71 -3.09 12.72
CA GLY A 55 -6.13 -1.71 12.47
C GLY A 55 -7.64 -1.54 12.52
N ASP A 56 -8.10 -0.32 12.25
CA ASP A 56 -9.53 0.03 12.23
C ASP A 56 -10.31 -0.69 11.13
N GLN A 57 -9.64 -1.02 10.02
CA GLN A 57 -10.23 -1.69 8.87
C GLN A 57 -9.56 -3.04 8.63
N PRO A 58 -10.34 -4.14 8.47
CA PRO A 58 -9.81 -5.44 8.10
C PRO A 58 -8.99 -5.36 6.80
N GLY A 59 -7.81 -5.98 6.79
CA GLY A 59 -6.93 -5.99 5.62
C GLY A 59 -6.14 -4.69 5.39
N ALA A 60 -6.34 -3.63 6.17
CA ALA A 60 -5.60 -2.36 6.00
C ALA A 60 -4.08 -2.55 6.07
N ALA A 61 -3.57 -3.34 7.02
CA ALA A 61 -2.14 -3.62 7.14
C ALA A 61 -1.56 -4.30 5.89
N LEU A 62 -2.31 -5.24 5.28
CA LEU A 62 -1.93 -5.90 4.04
C LEU A 62 -1.92 -4.92 2.87
N GLY A 63 -2.98 -4.10 2.75
CA GLY A 63 -3.08 -3.06 1.74
C GLY A 63 -1.95 -2.03 1.82
N GLU A 64 -1.66 -1.52 3.02
CA GLU A 64 -0.54 -0.63 3.27
C GLU A 64 0.80 -1.28 2.90
N MET A 65 0.99 -2.56 3.23
CA MET A 65 2.21 -3.27 2.89
C MET A 65 2.39 -3.40 1.37
N LEU A 66 1.32 -3.71 0.64
CA LEU A 66 1.33 -3.76 -0.84
C LEU A 66 1.75 -2.41 -1.43
N VAL A 67 1.24 -1.30 -0.88
CA VAL A 67 1.62 0.06 -1.30
C VAL A 67 3.07 0.38 -0.95
N ARG A 68 3.51 0.06 0.27
CA ARG A 68 4.89 0.31 0.72
C ARG A 68 5.91 -0.41 -0.16
N ARG A 69 5.65 -1.66 -0.53
CA ARG A 69 6.49 -2.47 -1.43
C ARG A 69 6.39 -2.06 -2.91
N GLY A 70 5.47 -1.15 -3.25
CA GLY A 70 5.23 -0.68 -4.62
C GLY A 70 4.56 -1.72 -5.52
N VAL A 71 3.83 -2.67 -4.94
CA VAL A 71 3.03 -3.68 -5.66
C VAL A 71 1.69 -3.08 -6.07
N LEU A 72 1.06 -2.34 -5.16
CA LEU A 72 -0.21 -1.66 -5.39
C LEU A 72 0.03 -0.13 -5.38
N PRO A 73 -0.46 0.63 -6.37
CA PRO A 73 -0.48 2.08 -6.26
C PRO A 73 -1.41 2.54 -5.12
N PRO A 74 -1.16 3.68 -4.46
CA PRO A 74 -1.95 4.12 -3.31
C PRO A 74 -3.40 4.49 -3.66
N GLU A 75 -3.66 4.95 -4.88
CA GLU A 75 -4.96 5.45 -5.34
C GLU A 75 -6.10 4.40 -5.22
N PRO A 76 -5.97 3.16 -5.71
CA PRO A 76 -7.03 2.16 -5.62
C PRO A 76 -7.25 1.57 -4.21
N LEU A 77 -6.30 1.72 -3.28
CA LEU A 77 -6.38 1.04 -1.98
C LEU A 77 -7.58 1.51 -1.15
N ALA A 78 -7.81 2.84 -1.09
CA ALA A 78 -8.89 3.40 -0.28
C ALA A 78 -10.27 2.95 -0.77
N SER A 79 -10.47 2.92 -2.09
CA SER A 79 -11.71 2.40 -2.69
C SER A 79 -11.87 0.90 -2.45
N ALA A 80 -10.79 0.11 -2.57
CA ALA A 80 -10.84 -1.33 -2.34
C ALA A 80 -11.23 -1.66 -0.89
N LEU A 81 -10.66 -0.96 0.09
CA LEU A 81 -11.01 -1.11 1.51
C LEU A 81 -12.47 -0.75 1.78
N ALA A 82 -12.98 0.32 1.17
CA ALA A 82 -14.38 0.74 1.34
C ALA A 82 -15.38 -0.27 0.76
N GLU A 83 -15.06 -0.84 -0.41
CA GLU A 83 -15.88 -1.90 -1.03
C GLU A 83 -15.87 -3.17 -0.18
N CYS A 84 -14.69 -3.62 0.27
CA CYS A 84 -14.55 -4.80 1.13
C CYS A 84 -15.31 -4.64 2.46
N ALA A 85 -15.33 -3.44 3.04
CA ALA A 85 -16.11 -3.15 4.24
C ALA A 85 -17.62 -3.31 4.02
N SER A 86 -18.10 -3.06 2.79
CA SER A 86 -19.52 -3.16 2.42
C SER A 86 -19.91 -4.58 1.98
N SER A 87 -19.02 -5.29 1.28
CA SER A 87 -19.27 -6.64 0.75
C SER A 87 -18.93 -7.76 1.73
N LEU A 88 -18.21 -7.46 2.82
CA LEU A 88 -17.61 -8.42 3.76
C LEU A 88 -16.63 -9.40 3.08
N GLU A 89 -16.14 -9.06 1.90
CA GLU A 89 -15.13 -9.83 1.19
C GLU A 89 -13.72 -9.50 1.73
N PRO A 90 -12.82 -10.49 1.88
CA PRO A 90 -11.43 -10.22 2.25
C PRO A 90 -10.71 -9.39 1.18
N LEU A 91 -9.95 -8.37 1.62
CA LEU A 91 -9.19 -7.48 0.73
C LEU A 91 -8.30 -8.24 -0.26
N GLY A 92 -7.58 -9.27 0.20
CA GLY A 92 -6.69 -10.05 -0.66
C GLY A 92 -7.41 -10.68 -1.85
N ARG A 93 -8.61 -11.25 -1.62
CA ARG A 93 -9.44 -11.84 -2.67
C ARG A 93 -9.93 -10.79 -3.65
N TYR A 94 -10.48 -9.69 -3.14
CA TYR A 94 -10.94 -8.56 -3.96
C TYR A 94 -9.83 -8.03 -4.89
N LEU A 95 -8.61 -7.86 -4.38
CA LEU A 95 -7.48 -7.35 -5.16
C LEU A 95 -7.07 -8.32 -6.29
N VAL A 96 -7.15 -9.63 -6.06
CA VAL A 96 -6.84 -10.65 -7.07
C VAL A 96 -7.96 -10.76 -8.11
N ASP A 97 -9.22 -10.81 -7.67
CA ASP A 97 -10.39 -10.95 -8.54
C ASP A 97 -10.54 -9.73 -9.48
N HIS A 98 -10.12 -8.54 -9.03
CA HIS A 98 -10.08 -7.32 -9.85
C HIS A 98 -8.75 -7.09 -10.59
N ALA A 99 -7.83 -8.08 -10.59
CA ALA A 99 -6.53 -8.02 -11.26
C ALA A 99 -5.68 -6.79 -10.89
N LEU A 100 -5.85 -6.29 -9.66
CA LEU A 100 -5.03 -5.21 -9.11
C LEU A 100 -3.68 -5.73 -8.59
N VAL A 101 -3.65 -6.98 -8.14
CA VAL A 101 -2.46 -7.69 -7.65
C VAL A 101 -2.56 -9.16 -8.09
N SER A 102 -1.44 -9.80 -8.45
CA SER A 102 -1.43 -11.24 -8.74
C SER A 102 -1.44 -12.09 -7.46
N ARG A 103 -1.89 -13.35 -7.54
CA ARG A 103 -1.88 -14.27 -6.38
C ARG A 103 -0.46 -14.45 -5.80
N SER A 104 0.55 -14.56 -6.65
CA SER A 104 1.95 -14.67 -6.22
C SER A 104 2.42 -13.44 -5.45
N GLU A 105 2.11 -12.23 -5.93
CA GLU A 105 2.49 -10.98 -5.25
C GLU A 105 1.75 -10.81 -3.92
N LEU A 106 0.50 -11.26 -3.85
CA LEU A 106 -0.28 -11.28 -2.61
C LEU A 106 0.35 -12.22 -1.59
N ASP A 107 0.59 -13.48 -1.97
CA ASP A 107 1.17 -14.51 -1.09
C ASP A 107 2.55 -14.05 -0.56
N GLU A 108 3.43 -13.55 -1.44
CA GLU A 108 4.72 -12.97 -1.06
C GLU A 108 4.59 -11.78 -0.10
N THR A 109 3.54 -10.96 -0.26
CA THR A 109 3.33 -9.79 0.61
C THR A 109 2.78 -10.18 1.97
N GLU A 110 1.90 -11.16 2.03
CA GLU A 110 1.40 -11.71 3.28
C GLU A 110 2.49 -12.42 4.09
N GLU A 111 3.36 -13.20 3.44
CA GLU A 111 4.55 -13.80 4.07
C GLU A 111 5.50 -12.73 4.62
N PHE A 112 5.73 -11.68 3.83
CA PHE A 112 6.55 -10.55 4.24
C PHE A 112 5.94 -9.80 5.43
N LEU A 113 4.64 -9.48 5.38
CA LEU A 113 3.91 -8.84 6.47
C LEU A 113 3.96 -9.69 7.74
N THR A 114 3.78 -11.00 7.61
CA THR A 114 3.86 -11.95 8.72
C THR A 114 5.24 -11.90 9.37
N SER A 115 6.31 -11.98 8.56
CA SER A 115 7.69 -11.94 9.03
C SER A 115 8.04 -10.61 9.73
N GLU A 116 7.63 -9.47 9.15
CA GLU A 116 7.86 -8.14 9.74
C GLU A 116 7.11 -8.00 11.06
N THR A 117 5.83 -8.40 11.09
CA THR A 117 4.99 -8.33 12.29
C THR A 117 5.56 -9.18 13.42
N LEU A 118 6.03 -10.38 13.11
CA LEU A 118 6.68 -11.26 14.09
C LEU A 118 7.98 -10.68 14.62
N PHE A 119 8.80 -10.08 13.74
CA PHE A 119 10.04 -9.43 14.16
C PHE A 119 9.78 -8.26 15.11
N ASP A 120 8.83 -7.39 14.78
CA ASP A 120 8.44 -6.28 15.66
C ASP A 120 7.86 -6.78 16.98
N LEU A 121 7.00 -7.80 16.94
CA LEU A 121 6.40 -8.41 18.12
C LEU A 121 7.45 -8.98 19.08
N LEU A 122 8.44 -9.73 18.57
CA LEU A 122 9.48 -10.35 19.40
C LEU A 122 10.46 -9.32 19.99
N ARG A 123 10.59 -8.14 19.36
CA ARG A 123 11.39 -7.03 19.88
C ARG A 123 10.71 -6.36 21.08
N GLU A 124 9.38 -6.38 21.13
CA GLU A 124 8.55 -5.80 22.18
C GLU A 124 8.26 -6.82 23.30
N ASN A 125 8.88 -6.67 24.47
CA ASN A 125 8.76 -7.66 25.56
C ASN A 125 7.63 -7.35 26.57
N ARG A 126 6.58 -6.64 26.16
CA ARG A 126 5.49 -6.19 27.05
C ARG A 126 4.15 -6.20 26.33
N GLY A 127 3.10 -6.58 27.06
CA GLY A 127 1.73 -6.57 26.57
C GLY A 127 0.87 -7.66 27.21
N SER A 128 -0.43 -7.63 26.94
CA SER A 128 -1.33 -8.74 27.27
C SER A 128 -1.59 -9.59 26.02
N PHE A 129 -1.82 -10.87 26.23
CA PHE A 129 -2.17 -11.80 25.16
C PHE A 129 -3.48 -12.53 25.47
N HIS A 130 -4.19 -12.90 24.41
CA HIS A 130 -5.41 -13.68 24.45
C HIS A 130 -5.43 -14.67 23.28
N PHE A 131 -5.47 -15.96 23.60
CA PHE A 131 -5.64 -17.01 22.60
C PHE A 131 -7.06 -17.58 22.66
N ALA A 132 -7.76 -17.55 21.53
CA ALA A 132 -9.05 -18.18 21.36
C ALA A 132 -8.91 -19.43 20.47
N ALA A 133 -9.12 -20.61 21.06
CA ALA A 133 -9.16 -21.86 20.30
C ALA A 133 -10.43 -21.92 19.45
N GLN A 134 -10.28 -21.75 18.14
CA GLN A 134 -11.37 -21.74 17.18
C GLN A 134 -10.88 -22.15 15.78
N PRO A 135 -11.77 -22.61 14.88
CA PRO A 135 -11.41 -22.89 13.50
C PRO A 135 -10.88 -21.64 12.79
N VAL A 136 -9.79 -21.79 12.04
CA VAL A 136 -9.18 -20.71 11.27
C VAL A 136 -9.25 -21.11 9.79
N PRO A 137 -10.22 -20.62 9.02
CA PRO A 137 -10.29 -20.93 7.59
C PRO A 137 -9.17 -20.20 6.84
N HIS A 138 -8.38 -20.95 6.09
CA HIS A 138 -7.36 -20.42 5.18
C HIS A 138 -7.18 -21.32 3.96
N GLU A 139 -6.67 -20.74 2.88
CA GLU A 139 -6.37 -21.45 1.62
C GLU A 139 -4.87 -21.76 1.45
N ARG A 140 -4.06 -21.46 2.46
CA ARG A 140 -2.60 -21.70 2.41
C ARG A 140 -2.27 -23.18 2.38
N ASP A 141 -1.27 -23.54 1.59
CA ASP A 141 -0.70 -24.89 1.56
C ASP A 141 -0.16 -25.24 2.96
N PRO A 142 -0.55 -26.38 3.56
CA PRO A 142 0.03 -26.84 4.82
C PRO A 142 1.57 -26.85 4.83
N ALA A 143 2.21 -27.08 3.68
CA ALA A 143 3.66 -27.07 3.56
C ALA A 143 4.30 -25.66 3.59
N SER A 144 3.53 -24.59 3.36
CA SER A 144 4.01 -23.21 3.44
C SER A 144 3.77 -22.56 4.81
N LEU A 145 3.08 -23.25 5.72
CA LEU A 145 2.86 -22.76 7.07
C LEU A 145 4.15 -22.76 7.87
N LEU A 146 4.36 -21.70 8.65
CA LEU A 146 5.58 -21.53 9.42
C LEU A 146 5.43 -22.20 10.78
N ALA A 147 6.25 -23.21 11.09
CA ALA A 147 6.22 -23.82 12.41
C ALA A 147 6.52 -22.78 13.50
N ALA A 148 5.65 -22.68 14.52
CA ALA A 148 5.76 -21.63 15.53
C ALA A 148 7.13 -21.64 16.25
N GLU A 149 7.70 -22.83 16.45
CA GLU A 149 8.99 -23.04 17.09
C GLU A 149 10.15 -22.55 16.21
N GLU A 150 10.13 -22.85 14.91
CA GLU A 150 11.15 -22.42 13.95
C GLU A 150 11.17 -20.89 13.83
N VAL A 151 9.99 -20.29 13.71
CA VAL A 151 9.80 -18.84 13.68
C VAL A 151 10.31 -18.20 14.95
N LEU A 152 10.00 -18.78 16.10
CA LEU A 152 10.44 -18.26 17.39
C LEU A 152 11.97 -18.28 17.49
N MET A 153 12.61 -19.40 17.15
CA MET A 153 14.06 -19.54 17.22
C MET A 153 14.78 -18.56 16.28
N GLU A 154 14.32 -18.45 15.03
CA GLU A 154 14.89 -17.52 14.06
C GLU A 154 14.63 -16.06 14.47
N GLY A 155 13.45 -15.76 14.99
CA GLY A 155 13.08 -14.43 15.47
C GLY A 155 13.91 -13.99 16.68
N LEU A 156 14.12 -14.87 17.67
CA LEU A 156 14.98 -14.59 18.83
C LEU A 156 16.44 -14.37 18.39
N ARG A 157 16.95 -15.20 17.45
CA ARG A 157 18.28 -15.00 16.85
C ARG A 157 18.41 -13.61 16.21
N LYS A 158 17.40 -13.18 15.45
CA LYS A 158 17.35 -11.84 14.84
C LYS A 158 17.28 -10.72 15.89
N VAL A 159 16.50 -10.88 16.96
CA VAL A 159 16.41 -9.88 18.04
C VAL A 159 17.76 -9.71 18.75
N ASP A 160 18.47 -10.80 19.00
CA ASP A 160 19.81 -10.75 19.61
C ASP A 160 20.82 -10.07 18.66
N GLU A 161 20.81 -10.44 17.39
CA GLU A 161 21.66 -9.83 16.37
C GLU A 161 21.35 -8.33 16.18
N TRP A 162 20.06 -7.94 16.22
CA TRP A 162 19.62 -6.55 16.12
C TRP A 162 20.25 -5.65 17.20
N ARG A 163 20.43 -6.17 18.42
CA ARG A 163 21.05 -5.41 19.53
C ARG A 163 22.51 -5.03 19.25
N SER A 164 23.19 -5.75 18.36
CA SER A 164 24.59 -5.49 18.02
C SER A 164 24.77 -4.24 17.15
N PHE A 165 23.86 -4.00 16.20
CA PHE A 165 23.99 -2.92 15.21
C PHE A 165 22.97 -1.78 15.37
N SER A 166 21.87 -1.99 16.09
CA SER A 166 20.80 -0.98 16.22
C SER A 166 21.24 0.35 16.82
N ARG A 167 22.31 0.38 17.62
CA ARG A 167 22.85 1.62 18.21
C ARG A 167 23.48 2.55 17.17
N ALA A 168 23.96 2.01 16.04
CA ALA A 168 24.54 2.78 14.96
C ALA A 168 23.47 3.37 14.02
N LEU A 169 22.22 2.90 14.13
CA LEU A 169 21.15 3.32 13.24
C LEU A 169 20.62 4.71 13.61
N PRO A 170 20.39 5.58 12.61
CA PRO A 170 19.64 6.80 12.82
C PRO A 170 18.14 6.49 12.99
N PRO A 171 17.35 7.47 13.45
CA PRO A 171 15.89 7.38 13.40
C PRO A 171 15.37 7.02 12.00
N GLU A 172 14.26 6.27 11.92
CA GLU A 172 13.69 5.84 10.63
C GLU A 172 13.20 7.00 9.75
N ASP A 173 12.91 8.17 10.31
CA ASP A 173 12.55 9.39 9.59
C ASP A 173 13.76 10.18 9.07
N ALA A 174 14.99 9.78 9.42
CA ALA A 174 16.20 10.43 8.96
C ALA A 174 16.44 10.17 7.47
N VAL A 175 16.89 11.19 6.74
CA VAL A 175 17.30 11.05 5.34
C VAL A 175 18.72 10.53 5.28
N LEU A 176 18.95 9.47 4.50
CA LEU A 176 20.29 8.93 4.27
C LEU A 176 20.91 9.58 3.02
N ARG A 177 22.22 9.86 3.05
CA ARG A 177 22.96 10.35 1.88
C ARG A 177 24.25 9.56 1.65
N ARG A 178 24.63 9.41 0.38
CA ARG A 178 25.92 8.80 -0.01
C ARG A 178 27.06 9.76 0.27
N ARG A 179 28.14 9.25 0.84
CA ARG A 179 29.38 9.98 1.13
C ARG A 179 30.54 9.52 0.25
N ARG A 180 30.61 8.22 -0.04
CA ARG A 180 31.65 7.58 -0.85
C ARG A 180 31.03 6.59 -1.82
N GLY A 181 31.79 6.17 -2.83
CA GLY A 181 31.41 5.09 -3.75
C GLY A 181 31.26 3.75 -3.04
N PHE A 182 30.40 2.88 -3.57
CA PHE A 182 30.11 1.55 -3.02
C PHE A 182 31.35 0.64 -3.01
N GLU A 183 32.30 0.87 -3.91
CA GLU A 183 33.57 0.15 -3.98
C GLU A 183 34.36 0.24 -2.67
N SER A 184 34.22 1.35 -1.95
CA SER A 184 34.84 1.55 -0.63
C SER A 184 34.29 0.60 0.43
N TYR A 185 33.02 0.21 0.32
CA TYR A 185 32.40 -0.80 1.17
C TYR A 185 32.88 -2.20 0.77
N VAL A 186 32.84 -2.54 -0.52
CA VAL A 186 33.29 -3.83 -1.04
C VAL A 186 34.74 -4.14 -0.63
N ALA A 187 35.62 -3.14 -0.65
CA ALA A 187 37.04 -3.30 -0.29
C ALA A 187 37.25 -3.64 1.20
N LYS A 188 36.34 -3.19 2.08
CA LYS A 188 36.42 -3.40 3.55
C LYS A 188 35.45 -4.45 4.07
N ALA A 189 34.61 -5.01 3.19
CA ALA A 189 33.60 -6.00 3.56
C ALA A 189 34.27 -7.28 4.08
N SER A 190 33.82 -7.73 5.25
CA SER A 190 34.10 -9.07 5.78
C SER A 190 33.53 -10.15 4.87
N ASP A 191 33.97 -11.40 5.05
CA ASP A 191 33.47 -12.54 4.27
C ASP A 191 31.95 -12.71 4.38
N GLU A 192 31.41 -12.44 5.57
CA GLU A 192 29.97 -12.52 5.83
C GLU A 192 29.21 -11.37 5.14
N ALA A 193 29.77 -10.15 5.14
CA ALA A 193 29.21 -9.01 4.43
C ALA A 193 29.24 -9.20 2.89
N ARG A 194 30.25 -9.90 2.36
CA ARG A 194 30.35 -10.22 0.92
C ARG A 194 29.21 -11.10 0.41
N LYS A 195 28.67 -12.00 1.23
CA LYS A 195 27.50 -12.80 0.87
C LYS A 195 26.26 -11.94 0.58
N ARG A 196 26.21 -10.74 1.16
CA ARG A 196 25.12 -9.77 1.02
C ARG A 196 25.48 -8.60 0.10
N ILE A 197 26.48 -8.73 -0.76
CA ILE A 197 26.94 -7.58 -1.56
C ILE A 197 25.86 -7.06 -2.52
N VAL A 198 25.09 -7.95 -3.14
CA VAL A 198 24.02 -7.58 -4.08
C VAL A 198 22.86 -6.90 -3.36
N THR A 199 22.49 -7.38 -2.17
CA THR A 199 21.46 -6.74 -1.35
C THR A 199 21.95 -5.40 -0.79
N ALA A 200 23.21 -5.31 -0.40
CA ALA A 200 23.84 -4.06 0.04
C ALA A 200 23.92 -3.01 -1.07
N GLU A 201 24.25 -3.41 -2.29
CA GLU A 201 24.26 -2.53 -3.45
C GLU A 201 22.86 -1.96 -3.73
N ARG A 202 21.83 -2.82 -3.67
CA ARG A 202 20.43 -2.39 -3.83
C ARG A 202 20.04 -1.32 -2.80
N VAL A 203 20.35 -1.53 -1.52
CA VAL A 203 20.07 -0.53 -0.47
C VAL A 203 20.86 0.75 -0.72
N TYR A 204 22.14 0.65 -1.06
CA TYR A 204 22.98 1.80 -1.38
C TYR A 204 22.42 2.62 -2.56
N LEU A 205 21.91 1.95 -3.60
CA LEU A 205 21.29 2.57 -4.77
C LEU A 205 19.97 3.31 -4.45
N LEU A 206 19.29 2.98 -3.35
CA LEU A 206 18.13 3.71 -2.85
C LEU A 206 18.50 4.94 -2.01
N VAL A 207 19.73 5.03 -1.51
CA VAL A 207 20.20 6.18 -0.74
C VAL A 207 20.53 7.32 -1.70
N ASP A 208 19.63 8.27 -1.90
CA ASP A 208 19.79 9.38 -2.86
C ASP A 208 19.91 10.77 -2.19
N GLY A 209 19.86 10.84 -0.85
CA GLY A 209 19.85 12.11 -0.13
C GLY A 209 18.46 12.77 -0.03
N ARG A 210 17.40 12.08 -0.47
CA ARG A 210 16.00 12.54 -0.39
C ARG A 210 15.11 11.54 0.33
N LEU A 211 15.33 10.24 0.12
CA LEU A 211 14.56 9.18 0.76
C LEU A 211 14.92 9.04 2.24
N THR A 212 13.89 8.84 3.07
CA THR A 212 14.07 8.49 4.48
C THR A 212 14.60 7.07 4.63
N PHE A 213 15.21 6.79 5.78
CA PHE A 213 15.64 5.43 6.12
C PHE A 213 14.47 4.45 6.03
N ARG A 214 13.30 4.79 6.58
CA ARG A 214 12.07 3.98 6.44
C ARG A 214 11.75 3.67 4.99
N ARG A 215 11.77 4.68 4.11
CA ARG A 215 11.42 4.50 2.70
C ARG A 215 12.44 3.64 1.96
N ALA A 216 13.72 3.73 2.33
CA ALA A 216 14.76 2.86 1.80
C ALA A 216 14.55 1.40 2.22
N ILE A 217 14.15 1.14 3.47
CA ILE A 217 13.76 -0.21 3.93
C ILE A 217 12.61 -0.74 3.06
N ASP A 218 11.51 0.00 2.97
CA ASP A 218 10.30 -0.45 2.27
C ASP A 218 10.56 -0.75 0.78
N LEU A 219 11.32 0.12 0.09
CA LEU A 219 11.65 -0.05 -1.34
C LEU A 219 12.70 -1.14 -1.60
N SER A 220 13.54 -1.49 -0.61
CA SER A 220 14.53 -2.56 -0.76
C SER A 220 13.90 -3.96 -0.87
N ARG A 221 12.68 -4.11 -0.33
CA ARG A 221 11.95 -5.38 -0.17
C ARG A 221 12.70 -6.45 0.63
N LEU A 222 13.65 -6.04 1.49
CA LEU A 222 14.46 -6.94 2.32
C LEU A 222 13.88 -7.17 3.72
N GLY A 223 12.95 -6.32 4.16
CA GLY A 223 12.45 -6.33 5.54
C GLY A 223 13.26 -5.41 6.44
N THR A 224 12.67 -5.04 7.57
CA THR A 224 13.24 -4.10 8.54
C THR A 224 14.56 -4.61 9.09
N PHE A 225 14.65 -5.90 9.43
CA PHE A 225 15.87 -6.48 9.98
C PHE A 225 17.06 -6.42 9.00
N GLU A 226 16.92 -7.02 7.81
CA GLU A 226 18.02 -7.14 6.84
C GLU A 226 18.41 -5.78 6.26
N ALA A 227 17.43 -4.94 5.92
CA ALA A 227 17.72 -3.59 5.40
C ALA A 227 18.44 -2.74 6.45
N SER A 228 18.03 -2.80 7.71
CA SER A 228 18.68 -2.05 8.80
C SER A 228 20.09 -2.55 9.06
N ARG A 229 20.31 -3.87 9.07
CA ARG A 229 21.65 -4.44 9.19
C ARG A 229 22.59 -3.90 8.11
N ILE A 230 22.15 -3.92 6.86
CA ILE A 230 22.90 -3.38 5.73
C ILE A 230 23.17 -1.88 5.89
N VAL A 231 22.16 -1.11 6.32
CA VAL A 231 22.33 0.32 6.56
C VAL A 231 23.36 0.58 7.66
N ALA A 232 23.36 -0.19 8.75
CA ALA A 232 24.36 -0.08 9.80
C ALA A 232 25.78 -0.36 9.24
N ASP A 233 25.95 -1.46 8.50
CA ASP A 233 27.23 -1.82 7.86
C ASP A 233 27.73 -0.71 6.90
N LEU A 234 26.83 -0.08 6.15
CA LEU A 234 27.14 1.02 5.23
C LEU A 234 27.49 2.33 5.97
N ILE A 235 26.88 2.60 7.13
CA ILE A 235 27.19 3.75 7.99
C ILE A 235 28.55 3.55 8.65
N GLU A 236 28.81 2.38 9.22
CA GLU A 236 30.07 2.05 9.90
C GLU A 236 31.26 2.10 8.93
N SER A 237 31.07 1.64 7.69
CA SER A 237 32.08 1.77 6.62
C SER A 237 32.27 3.21 6.11
N GLY A 238 31.38 4.13 6.50
CA GLY A 238 31.40 5.55 6.13
C GLY A 238 31.03 5.81 4.67
N VAL A 239 30.32 4.88 4.03
CA VAL A 239 29.85 4.99 2.64
C VAL A 239 28.54 5.77 2.55
N ILE A 240 27.69 5.66 3.57
CA ILE A 240 26.50 6.49 3.74
C ILE A 240 26.53 7.19 5.11
N GLU A 241 25.75 8.25 5.26
CA GLU A 241 25.59 8.94 6.54
C GLU A 241 24.19 9.55 6.67
N PRO A 242 23.67 9.73 7.89
CA PRO A 242 22.43 10.46 8.11
C PRO A 242 22.63 11.95 7.79
N SER A 243 21.73 12.49 6.98
CA SER A 243 21.63 13.91 6.70
C SER A 243 20.98 14.63 7.87
N ARG A 244 21.51 15.80 8.27
CA ARG A 244 20.92 16.65 9.32
C ARG A 244 19.55 17.24 8.95
N ARG A 245 19.10 17.04 7.70
CA ARG A 245 17.80 17.52 7.23
C ARG A 245 16.73 16.55 7.73
N LYS A 246 16.06 16.87 8.84
CA LYS A 246 14.77 16.26 9.16
C LYS A 246 13.83 16.52 7.98
N VAL A 247 13.26 15.48 7.40
CA VAL A 247 11.99 15.66 6.70
C VAL A 247 11.04 16.06 7.82
N ALA A 248 10.53 17.30 7.78
CA ALA A 248 9.35 17.60 8.56
C ALA A 248 8.30 16.60 8.10
N SER A 249 8.06 15.56 8.92
CA SER A 249 6.93 14.67 8.74
C SER A 249 5.73 15.60 8.64
N ALA A 250 5.21 15.75 7.41
CA ALA A 250 3.89 16.29 7.23
C ALA A 250 2.98 15.23 7.84
N ALA A 251 2.77 15.33 9.15
CA ALA A 251 1.61 14.75 9.78
C ALA A 251 0.45 15.13 8.87
N VAL A 252 -0.25 14.12 8.36
CA VAL A 252 -1.57 14.31 7.78
C VAL A 252 -2.43 14.77 8.95
N SER A 253 -2.38 16.07 9.23
CA SER A 253 -3.38 16.75 10.02
C SER A 253 -4.62 16.72 9.17
N THR A 254 -5.50 15.76 9.46
CA THR A 254 -6.92 15.90 9.15
C THR A 254 -7.31 17.31 9.60
N PRO A 255 -7.78 18.20 8.71
CA PRO A 255 -8.23 19.50 9.14
C PRO A 255 -9.48 19.29 9.98
N GLU A 256 -9.31 19.33 11.29
CA GLU A 256 -10.37 19.47 12.26
C GLU A 256 -11.07 20.80 11.96
N ASN A 257 -12.30 20.72 11.46
CA ASN A 257 -13.14 21.86 11.11
C ASN A 257 -13.43 22.73 12.35
N ALA A 258 -12.57 23.71 12.61
CA ALA A 258 -12.90 24.84 13.45
C ALA A 258 -13.45 25.99 12.56
N MET A 259 -14.77 26.07 12.44
CA MET A 259 -15.44 27.21 11.81
C MET A 259 -15.12 28.52 12.57
N PRO A 260 -14.62 29.58 11.92
CA PRO A 260 -14.56 30.91 12.52
C PRO A 260 -15.95 31.54 12.58
N LYS A 261 -16.33 32.06 13.76
CA LYS A 261 -17.65 32.65 14.10
C LYS A 261 -18.05 33.92 13.31
N ALA A 262 -17.39 34.25 12.20
CA ALA A 262 -17.68 35.42 11.38
C ALA A 262 -18.69 35.18 10.23
N ALA A 263 -19.09 33.93 9.98
CA ALA A 263 -19.99 33.59 8.86
C ALA A 263 -21.50 33.78 9.16
N LEU A 264 -21.89 34.13 10.40
CA LEU A 264 -23.30 34.15 10.82
C LEU A 264 -24.06 35.46 10.52
N VAL A 265 -23.38 36.54 10.11
CA VAL A 265 -24.05 37.82 9.82
C VAL A 265 -24.33 38.01 8.31
N ALA A 266 -23.62 37.31 7.43
CA ALA A 266 -23.84 37.39 5.97
C ALA A 266 -24.99 36.49 5.48
N GLY A 267 -25.36 35.45 6.22
CA GLY A 267 -26.46 34.54 5.86
C GLY A 267 -27.86 35.12 6.04
N GLY A 268 -28.04 36.10 6.94
CA GLY A 268 -29.35 36.69 7.24
C GLY A 268 -29.90 37.57 6.10
N VAL A 269 -29.02 38.25 5.36
CA VAL A 269 -29.44 39.13 4.26
C VAL A 269 -29.85 38.33 3.01
N ALA A 270 -29.19 37.19 2.75
CA ALA A 270 -29.55 36.31 1.64
C ALA A 270 -30.92 35.63 1.84
N LEU A 271 -31.26 35.27 3.09
CA LEU A 271 -32.54 34.64 3.40
C LEU A 271 -33.72 35.62 3.28
N ALA A 272 -33.53 36.88 3.63
CA ALA A 272 -34.56 37.92 3.50
C ALA A 272 -34.86 38.25 2.03
N VAL A 273 -33.83 38.23 1.16
CA VAL A 273 -34.01 38.42 -0.30
C VAL A 273 -34.73 37.21 -0.92
N LEU A 274 -34.41 35.99 -0.49
CA LEU A 274 -35.11 34.78 -0.95
C LEU A 274 -36.59 34.73 -0.50
N ALA A 275 -36.90 35.20 0.71
CA ALA A 275 -38.28 35.28 1.20
C ALA A 275 -39.10 36.33 0.44
N ALA A 276 -38.51 37.47 0.08
CA ALA A 276 -39.17 38.49 -0.73
C ALA A 276 -39.47 37.99 -2.16
N ILE A 277 -38.57 37.19 -2.74
CA ILE A 277 -38.78 36.55 -4.06
C ILE A 277 -39.87 35.47 -3.99
N ALA A 278 -39.95 34.71 -2.90
CA ALA A 278 -40.97 33.67 -2.71
C ALA A 278 -42.41 34.22 -2.59
N VAL A 279 -42.59 35.41 -1.99
CA VAL A 279 -43.90 36.09 -1.90
C VAL A 279 -44.37 36.59 -3.27
N VAL A 280 -43.44 37.06 -4.13
CA VAL A 280 -43.75 37.45 -5.50
C VAL A 280 -44.13 36.25 -6.36
N LEU A 281 -43.56 35.07 -6.08
CA LEU A 281 -43.85 33.82 -6.80
C LEU A 281 -45.15 33.11 -6.32
N HIS A 282 -45.71 33.46 -5.16
CA HIS A 282 -46.96 32.90 -4.64
C HIS A 282 -48.24 33.55 -5.20
N GLY A 283 -48.10 34.58 -6.05
CA GLY A 283 -49.23 35.23 -6.74
C GLY A 283 -49.57 34.66 -8.11
N ILE A 284 -48.89 33.60 -8.55
CA ILE A 284 -49.09 33.00 -9.87
C ILE A 284 -49.73 31.63 -9.71
N ASP A 285 -50.93 31.54 -10.25
CA ASP A 285 -51.81 30.39 -10.24
C ASP A 285 -51.21 29.18 -11.00
N SER A 286 -51.67 28.02 -10.57
CA SER A 286 -51.12 26.67 -10.69
C SER A 286 -50.85 26.14 -12.10
N SER A 287 -49.67 25.54 -12.32
CA SER A 287 -49.39 24.53 -13.39
C SER A 287 -48.22 23.63 -12.96
N PRO A 288 -48.15 22.35 -13.37
CA PRO A 288 -47.38 21.32 -12.68
C PRO A 288 -45.87 21.45 -12.85
N VAL A 289 -45.15 21.04 -11.81
CA VAL A 289 -43.69 21.11 -11.65
C VAL A 289 -42.97 20.31 -12.73
N GLU A 290 -42.25 21.01 -13.62
CA GLU A 290 -41.19 20.44 -14.46
C GLU A 290 -39.84 20.51 -13.73
N ALA A 291 -39.08 19.43 -13.89
CA ALA A 291 -37.92 19.09 -13.09
C ALA A 291 -36.73 20.06 -13.21
N LEU A 292 -36.00 20.15 -12.10
CA LEU A 292 -34.70 20.79 -11.95
C LEU A 292 -33.70 20.29 -13.02
N VAL A 293 -33.30 21.15 -13.96
CA VAL A 293 -32.27 20.83 -14.95
C VAL A 293 -30.90 20.85 -14.28
N VAL A 294 -30.31 19.66 -14.12
CA VAL A 294 -28.93 19.46 -13.68
C VAL A 294 -27.96 19.77 -14.84
N ALA A 295 -26.83 20.34 -14.44
CA ALA A 295 -25.64 20.72 -15.18
C ALA A 295 -25.22 19.79 -16.33
N SER A 296 -24.51 20.40 -17.30
CA SER A 296 -23.87 19.82 -18.48
C SER A 296 -23.48 18.35 -18.36
N ASP A 297 -23.94 17.56 -19.33
CA ASP A 297 -23.71 16.11 -19.44
C ASP A 297 -22.21 15.75 -19.27
N PRO A 298 -21.84 14.92 -18.28
CA PRO A 298 -20.47 14.44 -18.07
C PRO A 298 -19.84 13.83 -19.34
N LEU A 299 -20.65 13.32 -20.27
CA LEU A 299 -20.20 12.79 -21.56
C LEU A 299 -19.66 13.87 -22.49
N VAL A 300 -20.18 15.10 -22.41
CA VAL A 300 -19.69 16.24 -23.22
C VAL A 300 -18.29 16.62 -22.75
N VAL A 301 -18.09 16.74 -21.44
CA VAL A 301 -16.78 17.05 -20.84
C VAL A 301 -15.76 15.94 -21.13
N ALA A 302 -16.18 14.68 -21.03
CA ALA A 302 -15.32 13.54 -21.39
C ALA A 302 -14.93 13.56 -22.87
N ARG A 303 -15.88 13.84 -23.77
CA ARG A 303 -15.64 13.90 -25.22
C ARG A 303 -14.70 15.03 -25.62
N GLU A 304 -14.86 16.21 -25.04
CA GLU A 304 -13.96 17.35 -25.26
C GLU A 304 -12.52 17.02 -24.80
N SER A 305 -12.38 16.39 -23.64
CA SER A 305 -11.08 15.97 -23.11
C SER A 305 -10.39 14.92 -23.99
N PHE A 306 -11.17 14.01 -24.59
CA PHE A 306 -10.66 12.98 -25.50
C PHE A 306 -10.18 13.58 -26.82
N GLU A 307 -10.95 14.48 -27.44
CA GLU A 307 -10.55 15.16 -28.68
C GLU A 307 -9.30 16.02 -28.49
N ALA A 308 -9.18 16.71 -27.35
CA ALA A 308 -8.00 17.48 -27.00
C ALA A 308 -6.73 16.62 -26.89
N ARG A 309 -6.84 15.43 -26.30
CA ARG A 309 -5.72 14.46 -26.20
C ARG A 309 -5.36 13.90 -27.58
N ARG A 310 -6.37 13.58 -28.40
CA ARG A 310 -6.17 13.04 -29.75
C ARG A 310 -5.40 14.02 -30.64
N LEU A 311 -5.78 15.30 -30.63
CA LEU A 311 -5.08 16.35 -31.37
C LEU A 311 -3.63 16.52 -30.90
N ARG A 312 -3.40 16.53 -29.58
CA ARG A 312 -2.05 16.62 -29.01
C ARG A 312 -1.15 15.49 -29.47
N ASN A 313 -1.63 14.25 -29.38
CA ASN A 313 -0.88 13.08 -29.81
C ASN A 313 -0.59 13.09 -31.32
N GLY A 314 -1.53 13.59 -32.15
CA GLY A 314 -1.31 13.75 -33.58
C GLY A 314 -0.21 14.78 -33.91
N VAL A 315 -0.18 15.90 -33.19
CA VAL A 315 0.87 16.93 -33.36
C VAL A 315 2.24 16.39 -32.96
N ASP A 316 2.31 15.66 -31.84
CA ASP A 316 3.57 15.06 -31.37
C ASP A 316 4.07 13.99 -32.35
N ALA A 317 3.17 13.18 -32.91
CA ALA A 317 3.50 12.20 -33.94
C ALA A 317 4.00 12.86 -35.25
N HIS A 318 3.33 13.93 -35.71
CA HIS A 318 3.76 14.66 -36.91
C HIS A 318 5.14 15.30 -36.70
N ARG A 319 5.38 15.93 -35.55
CA ARG A 319 6.69 16.52 -35.21
C ARG A 319 7.78 15.45 -35.16
N ALA A 320 7.48 14.27 -34.63
CA ALA A 320 8.43 13.16 -34.58
C ALA A 320 8.79 12.63 -35.98
N LEU A 321 7.85 12.65 -36.94
CA LEU A 321 8.05 12.12 -38.29
C LEU A 321 8.71 13.13 -39.24
N TYR A 322 8.35 14.41 -39.15
CA TYR A 322 8.74 15.43 -40.14
C TYR A 322 9.64 16.53 -39.56
N GLY A 323 9.98 16.47 -38.28
CA GLY A 323 10.87 17.42 -37.60
C GLY A 323 10.21 18.75 -37.19
N ASP A 324 9.17 19.17 -37.91
CA ASP A 324 8.40 20.40 -37.66
C ASP A 324 6.91 20.15 -37.36
N GLY A 325 6.24 21.15 -36.79
CA GLY A 325 4.80 21.10 -36.50
C GLY A 325 3.94 21.14 -37.76
N PRO A 326 2.72 20.59 -37.73
CA PRO A 326 1.82 20.58 -38.89
C PRO A 326 1.41 22.02 -39.26
N GLY A 327 1.46 22.35 -40.55
CA GLY A 327 1.08 23.68 -41.08
C GLY A 327 -0.43 23.93 -41.10
N ASP A 328 -1.24 22.87 -41.12
CA ASP A 328 -2.70 22.91 -41.01
C ASP A 328 -3.24 21.65 -40.32
N LEU A 329 -4.54 21.64 -40.00
CA LEU A 329 -5.20 20.48 -39.37
C LEU A 329 -5.41 19.30 -40.33
N GLN A 330 -5.30 19.51 -41.65
CA GLN A 330 -5.41 18.44 -42.64
C GLN A 330 -4.14 17.57 -42.68
N ALA A 331 -2.97 18.17 -42.48
CA ALA A 331 -1.69 17.47 -42.36
C ALA A 331 -1.65 16.47 -41.18
N LEU A 332 -2.43 16.74 -40.12
CA LEU A 332 -2.60 15.80 -39.02
C LEU A 332 -3.41 14.55 -39.41
N ALA A 333 -4.35 14.66 -40.34
CA ALA A 333 -5.16 13.52 -40.79
C ALA A 333 -4.33 12.51 -41.59
N GLU A 334 -3.33 12.99 -42.33
CA GLU A 334 -2.40 12.15 -43.11
C GLU A 334 -1.39 11.43 -42.20
N ALA A 335 -0.85 12.10 -41.17
CA ALA A 335 0.06 11.50 -40.19
C ALA A 335 -0.64 10.51 -39.23
N SER A 336 -1.94 10.71 -38.99
CA SER A 336 -2.76 9.86 -38.10
C SER A 336 -3.37 8.65 -38.83
N GLY A 337 -2.92 8.34 -40.05
CA GLY A 337 -3.51 7.39 -40.99
C GLY A 337 -4.17 6.16 -40.36
N GLY A 338 -5.47 6.28 -40.08
CA GLY A 338 -6.49 5.23 -40.04
C GLY A 338 -6.32 3.98 -39.14
N ALA A 339 -5.17 3.70 -38.53
CA ALA A 339 -4.97 2.42 -37.84
C ALA A 339 -4.13 2.58 -36.58
N LEU A 340 -4.80 2.47 -35.43
CA LEU A 340 -4.17 2.15 -34.13
C LEU A 340 -3.76 0.67 -34.08
N THR A 341 -3.13 0.16 -35.13
CA THR A 341 -2.66 -1.23 -35.20
C THR A 341 -1.19 -1.24 -35.63
N PRO A 342 -0.29 -1.96 -34.93
CA PRO A 342 1.06 -2.17 -35.43
C PRO A 342 1.01 -2.92 -36.77
N PRO A 343 1.94 -2.65 -37.71
CA PRO A 343 1.96 -3.36 -38.98
C PRO A 343 2.32 -4.84 -38.73
N LYS A 344 1.36 -5.71 -39.06
CA LYS A 344 1.37 -7.20 -39.01
C LYS A 344 1.20 -7.84 -37.62
N GLY A 345 -0.05 -8.06 -37.24
CA GLY A 345 -0.52 -9.03 -36.23
C GLY A 345 -2.05 -9.01 -36.15
N SER A 346 -2.68 -10.18 -36.31
CA SER A 346 -4.11 -10.49 -36.57
C SER A 346 -5.21 -9.55 -36.02
N PRO A 347 -6.33 -9.34 -36.76
CA PRO A 347 -7.40 -8.42 -36.37
C PRO A 347 -8.24 -8.92 -35.19
N TYR A 348 -8.63 -7.99 -34.31
CA TYR A 348 -9.60 -8.20 -33.23
C TYR A 348 -11.04 -8.13 -33.76
N TYR A 349 -11.96 -8.92 -33.20
CA TYR A 349 -13.39 -8.86 -33.52
C TYR A 349 -14.22 -8.48 -32.29
N TYR A 350 -15.33 -7.78 -32.53
CA TYR A 350 -16.25 -7.33 -31.49
C TYR A 350 -17.57 -8.11 -31.57
N ARG A 351 -18.13 -8.46 -30.40
CA ARG A 351 -19.46 -9.06 -30.30
C ARG A 351 -20.37 -8.14 -29.46
N ARG A 352 -21.52 -7.76 -30.01
CA ARG A 352 -22.57 -7.06 -29.26
C ARG A 352 -23.49 -8.07 -28.58
N SER A 353 -23.62 -7.94 -27.27
CA SER A 353 -24.70 -8.56 -26.49
C SER A 353 -25.55 -7.46 -25.87
N GLY A 354 -26.74 -7.78 -25.40
CA GLY A 354 -27.76 -6.81 -24.95
C GLY A 354 -27.30 -5.76 -23.92
N ASN A 355 -26.19 -5.98 -23.20
CA ASN A 355 -25.61 -5.04 -22.24
C ASN A 355 -24.27 -4.39 -22.68
N GLY A 356 -23.90 -4.47 -23.97
CA GLY A 356 -22.73 -3.74 -24.50
C GLY A 356 -21.91 -4.50 -25.54
N THR A 357 -20.89 -3.81 -26.08
CA THR A 357 -19.98 -4.36 -27.09
C THR A 357 -18.71 -4.87 -26.40
N VAL A 358 -18.44 -6.17 -26.48
CA VAL A 358 -17.22 -6.78 -25.93
C VAL A 358 -16.22 -7.00 -27.05
N LEU A 359 -14.99 -6.52 -26.87
CA LEU A 359 -13.85 -6.73 -27.77
C LEU A 359 -13.18 -8.06 -27.40
N LEU A 360 -13.11 -9.00 -28.35
CA LEU A 360 -12.53 -10.33 -28.12
C LEU A 360 -11.13 -10.40 -28.72
N ARG A 361 -10.19 -10.94 -27.94
CA ARG A 361 -8.80 -11.22 -28.36
C ARG A 361 -8.81 -12.41 -29.34
N PRO A 362 -7.98 -12.41 -30.41
CA PRO A 362 -7.88 -13.58 -31.29
C PRO A 362 -7.37 -14.78 -30.50
N GLU A 363 -8.15 -15.86 -30.48
CA GLU A 363 -7.71 -17.14 -29.94
C GLU A 363 -6.54 -17.69 -30.77
N ARG A 364 -5.59 -18.34 -30.08
CA ARG A 364 -4.42 -18.98 -30.70
C ARG A 364 -4.81 -20.29 -31.36
#